data_AF-A0AAV0XWE4-F1
#
_entry.id   AF-A0AAV0XWE4-F1
#
_cell.length_a   1.000
_cell.length_b   1.000
_cell.length_c   1.000
_cell.angle_alpha   90.00
_cell.angle_beta   90.00
_cell.angle_gamma   90.00
#
_symmetry.space_group_name_H-M   'P 1'
#
loop_
_entity.id
_entity.type
_entity.pdbx_description
1 polymer ?
#
loop_
_entity_poly.entity_id
_entity_poly.type
_entity_poly.pdbx_seq_one_letter_code
_entity_poly.pdbx_strand_id
1 'polypeptide(L)'
;MVISNDSSESQPNKIELKALCATRWVERHESIITFQCLYKFILIAFEELEKDSNRETSYKATNFNSSVRRSKFLVSLEIVANLFAYTNTLNIQLQSSKQDLSMDKINIKNIIALFNSIRENPDNTFDSLFENAARKAQMFGEEIKIPRLRGQQTQRNNIIIRMIMDWF
;
A
#
# COMPACT_ATOMS: atom_id res chain seq x y z
N MET A 1 -5.66 -33.05 42.08
CA MET A 1 -6.29 -32.96 40.76
C MET A 1 -5.74 -31.70 40.10
N VAL A 2 -4.66 -31.85 39.34
CA VAL A 2 -3.95 -30.74 38.68
C VAL A 2 -4.64 -30.53 37.34
N ILE A 3 -5.30 -29.40 37.15
CA ILE A 3 -5.79 -29.00 35.83
C ILE A 3 -4.61 -28.33 35.14
N SER A 4 -3.90 -29.12 34.33
CA SER A 4 -2.96 -28.62 33.35
C SER A 4 -3.75 -27.84 32.32
N ASN A 5 -3.64 -26.51 32.35
CA ASN A 5 -4.16 -25.66 31.29
C ASN A 5 -3.09 -25.60 30.19
N ASP A 6 -3.00 -26.69 29.41
CA ASP A 6 -2.23 -26.72 28.19
C ASP A 6 -3.11 -26.18 27.06
N SER A 7 -2.90 -24.91 26.73
CA SER A 7 -3.46 -24.26 25.55
C SER A 7 -2.48 -23.18 25.15
N SER A 8 -1.31 -23.61 24.66
CA SER A 8 -0.44 -22.77 23.84
C SER A 8 -1.09 -22.56 22.47
N GLU A 9 -2.27 -21.93 22.46
CA GLU A 9 -2.79 -21.29 21.26
C GLU A 9 -1.88 -20.10 20.97
N SER A 10 -0.97 -20.28 19.99
CA SER A 10 -0.18 -19.18 19.47
C SER A 10 -1.15 -18.12 18.97
N GLN A 11 -1.29 -17.05 19.74
CA GLN A 11 -2.06 -15.88 19.34
C GLN A 11 -1.63 -15.51 17.92
N PRO A 12 -2.57 -15.30 16.98
CA PRO A 12 -2.21 -14.89 15.63
C PRO A 12 -1.31 -13.66 15.73
N ASN A 13 -0.15 -13.68 15.08
CA ASN A 13 0.83 -12.59 15.13
C ASN A 13 0.12 -11.26 14.91
N LYS A 14 0.03 -10.45 15.95
CA LYS A 14 -0.60 -9.13 15.88
C LYS A 14 0.22 -8.29 14.90
N ILE A 15 -0.38 -7.93 13.77
CA ILE A 15 0.24 -7.06 12.77
C ILE A 15 0.08 -5.62 13.27
N GLU A 16 1.20 -4.96 13.57
CA GLU A 16 1.22 -3.59 14.07
C GLU A 16 1.69 -2.61 12.99
N LEU A 17 1.16 -1.39 13.03
CA LEU A 17 1.58 -0.35 12.10
C LEU A 17 3.05 0.01 12.35
N LYS A 18 3.88 -0.09 11.32
CA LYS A 18 5.32 0.18 11.41
C LYS A 18 5.60 1.64 11.04
N ALA A 19 6.50 2.28 11.79
CA ALA A 19 7.01 3.59 11.43
C ALA A 19 7.77 3.52 10.09
N LEU A 20 7.58 4.53 9.24
CA LEU A 20 8.31 4.63 7.98
C LEU A 20 9.79 4.95 8.26
N CYS A 21 10.68 4.02 7.95
CA CYS A 21 12.13 4.25 8.05
C CYS A 21 12.68 4.72 6.71
N ALA A 22 13.21 5.95 6.64
CA ALA A 22 13.73 6.51 5.40
C ALA A 22 15.04 5.84 4.93
N THR A 23 15.85 5.37 5.87
CA THR A 23 17.22 4.89 5.63
C THR A 23 17.32 3.37 5.59
N ARG A 24 16.42 2.62 6.23
CA ARG A 24 16.42 1.14 6.21
C ARG A 24 15.37 0.62 5.25
N TRP A 25 15.84 0.06 4.14
CA TRP A 25 14.96 -0.33 3.03
C TRP A 25 13.94 -1.40 3.42
N VAL A 26 14.32 -2.43 4.17
CA VAL A 26 13.38 -3.50 4.60
C VAL A 26 12.24 -2.88 5.40
N GLU A 27 12.56 -2.11 6.45
CA GLU A 27 11.56 -1.44 7.29
C GLU A 27 10.66 -0.50 6.48
N ARG A 28 11.23 0.19 5.49
CA ARG A 28 10.45 1.03 4.56
C ARG A 28 9.42 0.22 3.79
N HIS A 29 9.83 -0.89 3.19
CA HIS A 29 8.95 -1.75 2.40
C HIS A 29 7.86 -2.35 3.30
N GLU A 30 8.27 -2.90 4.44
CA GLU A 30 7.35 -3.46 5.42
C GLU A 30 6.35 -2.44 5.93
N SER A 31 6.75 -1.19 6.16
CA SER A 31 5.82 -0.15 6.63
C SER A 31 4.71 0.15 5.63
N ILE A 32 5.02 0.21 4.33
CA ILE A 32 4.02 0.47 3.28
C ILE A 32 3.12 -0.75 3.06
N ILE A 33 3.69 -1.95 3.00
CA ILE A 33 2.91 -3.20 2.88
C ILE A 33 1.98 -3.35 4.08
N THR A 34 2.48 -3.10 5.29
CA THR A 34 1.67 -3.19 6.52
C THR A 34 0.60 -2.10 6.55
N PHE A 35 0.90 -0.88 6.09
CA PHE A 35 -0.08 0.19 5.95
C PHE A 35 -1.21 -0.22 4.99
N GLN A 36 -0.88 -0.82 3.84
CA GLN A 36 -1.87 -1.31 2.88
C GLN A 36 -2.76 -2.41 3.48
N CYS A 37 -2.17 -3.36 4.22
CA CYS A 37 -2.90 -4.42 4.93
C CYS A 37 -3.84 -3.87 6.01
N LEU A 38 -3.37 -2.90 6.79
CA LEU A 38 -4.11 -2.30 7.90
C LEU A 38 -5.01 -1.13 7.50
N TYR A 39 -5.09 -0.79 6.21
CA TYR A 39 -5.76 0.41 5.69
C TYR A 39 -7.15 0.65 6.29
N LYS A 40 -7.96 -0.42 6.40
CA LYS A 40 -9.31 -0.34 6.98
C LYS A 40 -9.27 0.15 8.44
N PHE A 41 -8.39 -0.43 9.25
CA PHE A 41 -8.25 -0.10 10.67
C PHE A 41 -7.68 1.29 10.87
N ILE A 42 -6.78 1.73 9.99
CA ILE A 42 -6.21 3.09 10.00
C ILE A 42 -7.31 4.14 9.79
N LEU A 43 -8.21 3.91 8.85
CA LEU A 43 -9.34 4.82 8.60
C LEU A 43 -10.30 4.90 9.77
N ILE A 44 -10.67 3.76 10.37
CA ILE A 44 -11.50 3.72 11.58
C ILE A 44 -10.81 4.50 12.72
N ALA A 45 -9.49 4.31 12.89
CA ALA A 45 -8.74 5.05 13.89
C ALA A 45 -8.74 6.56 13.63
N PHE A 46 -8.62 7.00 12.37
CA PHE A 46 -8.73 8.42 12.06
C PHE A 46 -10.13 8.98 12.33
N GLU A 47 -11.20 8.27 11.97
CA GLU A 47 -12.59 8.69 12.26
C GLU A 47 -12.85 8.88 13.76
N GLU A 48 -12.22 8.07 14.62
CA GLU A 48 -12.29 8.25 16.07
C GLU A 48 -11.42 9.42 16.55
N LEU A 49 -10.19 9.57 16.03
CA LEU A 49 -9.30 10.67 16.38
C LEU A 49 -9.80 12.03 15.91
N GLU A 50 -10.62 12.09 14.85
CA GLU A 50 -11.31 13.30 14.41
C GLU A 50 -12.26 13.86 15.48
N LYS A 51 -12.79 13.00 16.36
CA LYS A 51 -13.69 13.38 17.46
C LYS A 51 -12.95 13.75 18.74
N ASP A 52 -11.61 13.71 18.73
CA ASP A 52 -10.79 14.00 19.91
C ASP A 52 -10.97 15.46 20.38
N SER A 53 -10.97 15.67 21.70
CA SER A 53 -11.14 17.00 22.30
C SER A 53 -9.92 17.90 22.06
N ASN A 54 -8.74 17.30 21.85
CA ASN A 54 -7.55 18.00 21.44
C ASN A 54 -7.67 18.43 19.97
N ARG A 55 -7.76 19.75 19.77
CA ARG A 55 -7.90 20.37 18.45
C ARG A 55 -6.78 19.99 17.48
N GLU A 56 -5.55 19.85 17.95
CA GLU A 56 -4.42 19.48 17.10
C GLU A 56 -4.54 18.03 16.61
N THR A 57 -4.90 17.11 17.50
CA THR A 57 -5.17 15.71 17.18
C THR A 57 -6.28 15.58 16.15
N SER A 58 -7.45 16.16 16.44
CA SER A 58 -8.61 16.14 15.54
C SER A 58 -8.32 16.74 14.17
N TYR A 59 -7.61 17.88 14.13
CA TYR A 59 -7.20 18.53 12.88
C TYR A 59 -6.23 17.66 12.07
N LYS A 60 -5.23 17.04 12.71
CA LYS A 60 -4.28 16.14 12.02
C LYS A 60 -4.99 14.90 11.49
N ALA A 61 -5.87 14.29 12.29
CA ALA A 61 -6.66 13.13 11.88
C ALA A 61 -7.51 13.45 10.64
N THR A 62 -8.23 14.58 10.65
CA THR A 62 -9.04 15.05 9.50
C THR A 62 -8.21 15.19 8.23
N ASN A 63 -7.03 15.81 8.34
CA ASN A 63 -6.15 16.00 7.19
C ASN A 63 -5.56 14.70 6.66
N PHE A 64 -5.18 13.78 7.55
CA PHE A 64 -4.68 12.48 7.13
C PHE A 64 -5.77 11.61 6.52
N ASN A 65 -6.95 11.53 7.16
CA ASN A 65 -8.11 10.80 6.66
C ASN A 65 -8.48 11.25 5.24
N SER A 66 -8.64 12.56 5.05
CA SER A 66 -8.95 13.13 3.74
C SER A 66 -7.84 12.96 2.70
N SER A 67 -6.58 12.79 3.11
CA SER A 67 -5.45 12.57 2.21
C SER A 67 -5.35 11.12 1.75
N VAL A 68 -5.54 10.17 2.66
CA VAL A 68 -5.41 8.74 2.37
C VAL A 68 -6.62 8.15 1.63
N ARG A 69 -7.76 8.85 1.65
CA ARG A 69 -8.96 8.53 0.86
C ARG A 69 -8.89 8.99 -0.60
N ARG A 70 -7.95 9.89 -0.95
CA ARG A 70 -7.83 10.41 -2.31
C ARG A 70 -7.53 9.27 -3.29
N SER A 71 -8.22 9.27 -4.42
CA SER A 71 -8.07 8.22 -5.44
C SER A 71 -6.62 8.03 -5.91
N LYS A 72 -5.87 9.13 -6.08
CA LYS A 72 -4.45 9.08 -6.43
C LYS A 72 -3.61 8.39 -5.35
N PHE A 73 -3.92 8.61 -4.07
CA PHE A 73 -3.22 7.95 -2.97
C PHE A 73 -3.52 6.45 -2.98
N LEU A 74 -4.79 6.06 -3.10
CA LEU A 74 -5.21 4.66 -3.15
C LEU A 74 -4.54 3.87 -4.28
N VAL A 75 -4.61 4.39 -5.51
CA VAL A 75 -4.00 3.73 -6.68
C VAL A 75 -2.48 3.64 -6.51
N SER A 76 -1.84 4.72 -6.05
CA SER A 76 -0.39 4.71 -5.80
C SER A 76 0.00 3.73 -4.69
N LEU A 77 -0.81 3.61 -3.63
CA LEU A 77 -0.56 2.69 -2.53
C LEU A 77 -0.56 1.25 -3.01
N GLU A 78 -1.55 0.85 -3.80
CA GLU A 78 -1.63 -0.51 -4.36
C GLU A 78 -0.42 -0.82 -5.25
N ILE A 79 -0.04 0.10 -6.15
CA ILE A 79 1.10 -0.08 -7.04
C ILE A 79 2.41 -0.19 -6.25
N VAL A 80 2.65 0.72 -5.31
CA VAL A 80 3.90 0.75 -4.54
C VAL A 80 3.98 -0.46 -3.61
N ALA A 81 2.90 -0.84 -2.95
CA ALA A 81 2.87 -2.02 -2.09
C ALA A 81 3.14 -3.31 -2.89
N ASN A 82 2.55 -3.44 -4.09
CA ASN A 82 2.81 -4.56 -4.98
C ASN A 82 4.28 -4.63 -5.42
N LEU A 83 4.86 -3.51 -5.85
CA LEU A 83 6.27 -3.45 -6.22
C LEU A 83 7.18 -3.82 -5.04
N PHE A 84 6.86 -3.30 -3.85
CA PHE A 84 7.62 -3.56 -2.64
C PHE A 84 7.49 -4.99 -2.15
N ALA A 85 6.38 -5.68 -2.40
CA ALA A 85 6.26 -7.09 -2.05
C ALA A 85 7.34 -7.93 -2.74
N TYR A 86 7.61 -7.68 -4.03
CA TYR A 86 8.65 -8.38 -4.78
C TYR A 86 10.06 -8.04 -4.29
N THR A 87 10.36 -6.75 -4.09
CA THR A 87 11.70 -6.33 -3.67
C THR A 87 11.98 -6.62 -2.20
N ASN A 88 10.96 -6.71 -1.35
CA ASN A 88 11.12 -7.03 0.07
C ASN A 88 11.65 -8.45 0.27
N THR A 89 11.12 -9.44 -0.47
CA THR A 89 11.62 -10.83 -0.42
C THR A 89 13.11 -10.90 -0.74
N LEU A 90 13.55 -10.19 -1.78
CA LEU A 90 14.96 -10.10 -2.14
C LEU A 90 15.79 -9.44 -1.04
N ASN A 91 15.30 -8.34 -0.47
CA ASN A 91 16.02 -7.57 0.53
C ASN A 91 16.24 -8.37 1.82
N ILE A 92 15.26 -9.17 2.22
CA ILE A 92 15.37 -10.10 3.36
C ILE A 92 16.42 -11.18 3.08
N GLN A 93 16.43 -11.75 1.87
CA GLN A 93 17.41 -12.77 1.47
C GLN A 93 18.84 -12.23 1.49
N LEU A 94 19.06 -11.06 0.87
CA LEU A 94 20.37 -10.43 0.78
C LEU A 94 20.94 -9.99 2.14
N GLN A 95 20.09 -9.78 3.15
CA GLN A 95 20.49 -9.38 4.50
C GLN A 95 20.50 -10.56 5.49
N SER A 96 20.17 -11.77 5.04
CA SER A 96 20.16 -12.96 5.88
C SER A 96 21.60 -13.38 6.24
N SER A 97 21.81 -13.84 7.47
CA SER A 97 23.09 -14.43 7.89
C SER A 97 23.43 -15.74 7.14
N LYS A 98 22.43 -16.35 6.49
CA LYS A 98 22.55 -17.57 5.68
C LYS A 98 22.53 -17.27 4.18
N GLN A 99 23.19 -16.19 3.78
CA GLN A 99 23.20 -15.74 2.39
C GLN A 99 23.89 -16.75 1.46
N ASP A 100 23.24 -17.10 0.36
CA ASP A 100 23.83 -17.85 -0.75
C ASP A 100 23.84 -16.97 -2.00
N LEU A 101 25.01 -16.42 -2.31
CA LEU A 101 25.20 -15.50 -3.42
C LEU A 101 24.80 -16.09 -4.78
N SER A 102 24.90 -17.40 -4.95
CA SER A 102 24.52 -18.06 -6.20
C SER A 102 23.01 -18.04 -6.36
N MET A 103 22.28 -18.37 -5.29
CA MET A 103 20.81 -18.31 -5.26
C MET A 103 20.30 -16.88 -5.33
N ASP A 104 20.94 -15.93 -4.64
CA ASP A 104 20.58 -14.52 -4.70
C ASP A 104 20.67 -13.97 -6.12
N LYS A 105 21.73 -14.33 -6.86
CA LYS A 105 21.90 -13.92 -8.26
C LYS A 105 20.77 -14.45 -9.14
N ILE A 106 20.30 -15.67 -8.89
CA ILE A 106 19.14 -16.24 -9.59
C ILE A 106 17.87 -15.47 -9.23
N ASN A 107 17.64 -15.20 -7.94
CA ASN A 107 16.46 -14.46 -7.48
C ASN A 107 16.40 -13.03 -8.04
N ILE A 108 17.54 -12.33 -8.11
CA ILE A 108 17.64 -11.01 -8.75
C ILE A 108 17.23 -11.10 -10.22
N LYS A 109 17.74 -12.08 -10.97
CA LYS A 109 17.37 -12.28 -12.38
C LYS A 109 15.87 -12.57 -12.54
N ASN A 110 15.30 -13.38 -11.64
CA ASN A 110 13.87 -13.69 -11.67
C ASN A 110 13.01 -12.45 -11.43
N ILE A 111 13.38 -11.59 -10.47
CA ILE A 111 12.67 -10.33 -10.21
C ILE A 111 12.79 -9.36 -11.39
N ILE A 112 13.97 -9.27 -12.02
CA ILE A 112 14.13 -8.46 -13.24
C ILE A 112 13.23 -8.99 -14.36
N ALA A 113 13.22 -10.30 -14.59
CA ALA A 113 12.36 -10.94 -15.59
C ALA A 113 10.87 -10.68 -15.32
N LEU A 114 10.46 -10.78 -14.05
CA LEU A 114 9.10 -10.44 -13.61
C LEU A 114 8.74 -8.98 -13.87
N PHE A 115 9.65 -8.04 -13.59
CA PHE A 115 9.37 -6.63 -13.88
C PHE A 115 9.31 -6.34 -15.38
N ASN A 116 10.10 -7.06 -16.17
CA ASN A 116 9.99 -6.97 -17.62
C ASN A 116 8.66 -7.54 -18.12
N SER A 117 8.19 -8.67 -17.59
CA SER A 117 6.89 -9.23 -17.99
C SER A 117 5.72 -8.33 -17.61
N ILE A 118 5.77 -7.67 -16.44
CA ILE A 118 4.81 -6.64 -16.04
C ILE A 118 4.85 -5.45 -17.00
N ARG A 119 6.03 -5.04 -17.47
CA ARG A 119 6.16 -3.93 -18.45
C ARG A 119 5.65 -4.30 -19.84
N GLU A 120 5.80 -5.55 -20.24
CA GLU A 120 5.32 -6.05 -21.53
C GLU A 120 3.79 -6.17 -21.55
N ASN A 121 3.17 -6.51 -20.41
CA ASN A 121 1.72 -6.64 -20.26
C ASN A 121 1.21 -5.88 -19.01
N PRO A 122 1.26 -4.53 -19.04
CA PRO A 122 0.96 -3.71 -17.87
C PRO A 122 -0.52 -3.78 -17.50
N ASP A 123 -1.41 -3.85 -18.49
CA ASP A 123 -2.86 -3.74 -18.32
C ASP A 123 -3.38 -4.78 -17.32
N ASN A 124 -3.10 -6.06 -17.53
CA ASN A 124 -3.55 -7.13 -16.62
C ASN A 124 -3.13 -6.91 -15.16
N THR A 125 -1.89 -6.44 -14.93
CA THR A 125 -1.39 -6.19 -13.58
C THR A 125 -2.05 -4.93 -13.02
N PHE A 126 -2.15 -3.88 -13.83
CA PHE A 126 -2.71 -2.60 -13.41
C PHE A 126 -4.19 -2.68 -13.13
N ASP A 127 -4.97 -3.38 -13.95
CA ASP A 127 -6.41 -3.59 -13.79
C ASP A 127 -6.71 -4.20 -12.41
N SER A 128 -5.98 -5.25 -12.04
CA SER A 128 -6.09 -5.89 -10.72
C SER A 128 -5.75 -4.93 -9.57
N LEU A 129 -4.69 -4.12 -9.71
CA LEU A 129 -4.30 -3.12 -8.72
C LEU A 129 -5.33 -2.00 -8.60
N PHE A 130 -5.89 -1.56 -9.73
CA PHE A 130 -6.91 -0.54 -9.79
C PHE A 130 -8.22 -1.02 -9.17
N GLU A 131 -8.64 -2.26 -9.45
CA GLU A 131 -9.79 -2.89 -8.80
C GLU A 131 -9.60 -3.00 -7.28
N ASN A 132 -8.38 -3.31 -6.81
CA ASN A 132 -8.08 -3.32 -5.38
C ASN A 132 -8.23 -1.93 -4.75
N ALA A 133 -7.72 -0.89 -5.42
CA ALA A 133 -7.88 0.48 -4.99
C ALA A 133 -9.37 0.90 -4.99
N ALA A 134 -10.14 0.50 -6.01
CA ALA A 134 -11.57 0.79 -6.11
C ALA A 134 -12.36 0.13 -4.98
N ARG A 135 -12.04 -1.13 -4.65
CA ARG A 135 -12.63 -1.85 -3.52
C ARG A 135 -12.33 -1.16 -2.19
N LYS A 136 -11.10 -0.67 -2.00
CA LYS A 136 -10.74 0.12 -0.80
C LYS A 136 -11.52 1.42 -0.70
N ALA A 137 -11.78 2.11 -1.82
CA ALA A 137 -12.65 3.29 -1.82
C ALA A 137 -14.09 2.92 -1.43
N GLN A 138 -14.63 1.86 -2.04
CA GLN A 138 -16.01 1.40 -1.79
C GLN A 138 -16.24 0.96 -0.35
N MET A 139 -15.23 0.41 0.33
CA MET A 139 -15.32 0.04 1.75
C MET A 139 -15.76 1.20 2.66
N PHE A 140 -15.58 2.44 2.23
CA PHE A 140 -15.92 3.65 2.98
C PHE A 140 -16.96 4.52 2.26
N GLY A 141 -17.72 3.93 1.32
CA GLY A 141 -18.77 4.63 0.57
C GLY A 141 -18.22 5.63 -0.47
N GLU A 142 -16.96 5.49 -0.87
CA GLU A 142 -16.32 6.35 -1.85
C GLU A 142 -16.03 5.60 -3.16
N GLU A 143 -15.72 6.35 -4.20
CA GLU A 143 -15.38 5.83 -5.52
C GLU A 143 -14.08 6.49 -6.00
N ILE A 144 -13.34 5.78 -6.86
CA ILE A 144 -12.19 6.38 -7.54
C ILE A 144 -12.67 7.43 -8.53
N LYS A 145 -12.17 8.66 -8.39
CA LYS A 145 -12.55 9.81 -9.19
C LYS A 145 -11.32 10.49 -9.76
N ILE A 146 -11.47 11.04 -10.96
CA ILE A 146 -10.46 11.88 -11.59
C ILE A 146 -10.36 13.21 -10.82
N PRO A 147 -9.15 13.70 -10.50
CA PRO A 147 -8.97 15.01 -9.91
C PRO A 147 -9.57 16.13 -10.77
N ARG A 148 -9.99 17.22 -10.13
CA ARG A 148 -10.58 18.37 -10.81
C ARG A 148 -9.62 18.94 -11.86
N LEU A 149 -10.05 18.94 -13.12
CA LEU A 149 -9.31 19.56 -14.24
C LEU A 149 -9.72 21.03 -14.40
N ARG A 150 -8.78 21.89 -14.79
CA ARG A 150 -9.06 23.30 -15.13
C ARG A 150 -9.57 23.36 -16.57
N GLY A 151 -10.76 23.95 -16.78
CA GLY A 151 -11.34 24.12 -18.13
C GLY A 151 -10.63 25.17 -19.00
N GLN A 152 -9.79 26.02 -18.40
CA GLN A 152 -9.07 27.11 -19.08
C GLN A 152 -7.56 26.83 -19.21
N GLN A 153 -7.14 25.57 -19.15
CA GLN A 153 -5.72 25.24 -19.20
C GLN A 153 -5.17 25.48 -20.62
N THR A 154 -4.31 26.49 -20.78
CA THR A 154 -3.76 26.90 -22.09
C THR A 154 -2.40 26.29 -22.39
N GLN A 155 -1.69 25.79 -21.37
CA GLN A 155 -0.31 25.29 -21.49
C GLN A 155 -0.22 23.77 -21.70
N ARG A 156 -1.27 23.00 -21.36
CA ARG A 156 -1.36 21.56 -21.68
C ARG A 156 -2.81 21.18 -21.92
N ASN A 157 -3.02 20.28 -22.89
CA ASN A 157 -4.34 19.72 -23.16
C ASN A 157 -4.80 18.82 -22.01
N ASN A 158 -6.10 18.82 -21.76
CA ASN A 158 -6.73 17.82 -20.92
C ASN A 158 -6.68 16.47 -21.66
N ILE A 159 -6.34 15.40 -20.92
CA ILE A 159 -6.28 14.05 -21.46
C ILE A 159 -7.71 13.62 -21.83
N ILE A 160 -7.88 13.04 -23.03
CA ILE A 160 -9.13 12.41 -23.44
C ILE A 160 -9.10 10.99 -22.90
N ILE A 161 -10.10 10.63 -22.11
CA ILE A 161 -10.12 9.41 -21.29
C ILE A 161 -11.37 8.62 -21.67
N ARG A 162 -11.27 7.30 -21.83
CA ARG A 162 -12.43 6.43 -22.12
C ARG A 162 -12.97 5.79 -20.83
N MET A 163 -12.06 5.37 -19.96
CA MET A 163 -12.36 4.82 -18.64
C MET A 163 -11.61 5.60 -17.57
N ILE A 164 -12.15 5.67 -16.35
CA ILE A 164 -11.50 6.40 -15.24
C ILE A 164 -10.06 5.91 -15.01
N MET A 165 -9.84 4.61 -15.22
CA MET A 165 -8.55 3.96 -15.09
C MET A 165 -7.48 4.52 -16.02
N ASP A 166 -7.81 4.93 -17.26
CA ASP A 166 -6.81 5.48 -18.21
C ASP A 166 -6.23 6.84 -17.75
N TRP A 167 -6.81 7.46 -16.71
CA TRP A 167 -6.23 8.66 -16.10
C TRP A 167 -5.05 8.36 -15.18
N PHE A 168 -5.05 7.19 -14.55
CA PHE A 168 -4.11 6.78 -13.51
C PHE A 168 -2.93 6.01 -14.10
#